data_AF-A0A2I3C0J2-F1
#
_entry.id   AF-A0A2I3C0J2-F1
#
_cell.length_a   1.000
_cell.length_b   1.000
_cell.length_c   1.000
_cell.angle_alpha   90.00
_cell.angle_beta   90.00
_cell.angle_gamma   90.00
#
_symmetry.space_group_name_H-M   'P 1'
#
loop_
_entity.id
_entity.type
_entity.pdbx_description
1 polymer ?
#
loop_
_entity_poly.entity_id
_entity_poly.type
_entity_poly.pdbx_seq_one_letter_code
_entity_poly.pdbx_strand_id
1 'polypeptide(L)' 'MVYHSEQFVIFQNFKGRVSTQVDVKTGELIRTTYIGEPFKPKYQILFGTCPKVSQTLQIWMLSEVPYDN' A
#
# COMPACT_ATOMS: atom_id res chain seq x y z
N MET A 1 0.65 -4.49 -5.33
CA MET A 1 1.66 -3.64 -4.68
C MET A 1 2.32 -2.83 -5.77
N VAL A 2 2.50 -1.52 -5.61
CA VAL A 2 3.09 -0.68 -6.69
C VAL A 2 4.51 -0.24 -6.37
N TYR A 3 4.92 -0.34 -5.11
CA TYR A 3 6.29 -0.06 -4.66
C TYR A 3 6.59 -0.83 -3.38
N HIS A 4 7.85 -1.23 -3.23
CA HIS A 4 8.36 -1.91 -2.03
C HIS A 4 9.83 -1.52 -1.78
N SER A 5 10.16 -1.30 -0.50
CA SER A 5 11.52 -1.13 0.00
C SER A 5 11.64 -1.72 1.41
N GLU A 6 12.84 -1.69 1.98
CA GLU A 6 13.08 -2.12 3.38
C GLU A 6 12.37 -1.26 4.44
N GLN A 7 11.94 -0.05 4.08
CA GLN A 7 11.31 0.89 5.01
C GLN A 7 9.81 1.01 4.78
N PHE A 8 9.36 1.01 3.52
CA PHE A 8 7.95 1.24 3.21
C PHE A 8 7.47 0.44 2.01
N VAL A 9 6.20 0.08 2.05
CA VAL A 9 5.45 -0.51 0.94
C VAL A 9 4.26 0.38 0.59
N ILE A 10 3.97 0.51 -0.70
CA ILE A 10 2.83 1.28 -1.21
C ILE A 10 1.86 0.36 -1.94
N PHE A 11 0.60 0.43 -1.53
CA PHE A 11 -0.53 -0.21 -2.19
C PHE A 11 -1.42 0.87 -2.82
N GLN A 12 -1.87 0.62 -4.05
CA GLN A 12 -2.84 1.47 -4.70
C GLN A 12 -4.04 0.65 -5.14
N ASN A 13 -5.23 1.18 -4.85
CA ASN A 13 -6.51 0.61 -5.26
C ASN A 13 -7.32 1.67 -6.03
N PHE A 14 -8.40 1.23 -6.68
CA PHE A 14 -9.36 2.13 -7.35
C PHE A 14 -8.68 3.11 -8.34
N LYS A 15 -7.78 2.60 -9.19
CA LYS A 15 -7.00 3.39 -10.16
C LYS A 15 -6.19 4.54 -9.51
N GLY A 16 -5.62 4.29 -8.33
CA GLY A 16 -4.81 5.26 -7.60
C GLY A 16 -5.61 6.22 -6.70
N ARG A 17 -6.95 6.13 -6.68
CA ARG A 17 -7.79 6.96 -5.78
C ARG A 17 -7.62 6.59 -4.31
N VAL A 18 -7.07 5.42 -4.02
CA VAL A 18 -6.69 5.03 -2.67
C VAL A 18 -5.22 4.64 -2.70
N SER A 19 -4.42 5.32 -1.89
CA SER A 19 -3.03 4.96 -1.64
C SER A 19 -2.87 4.59 -0.17
N THR A 20 -2.25 3.45 0.11
CA THR A 20 -1.89 3.02 1.46
C THR A 20 -0.39 2.85 1.52
N GLN A 21 0.25 3.63 2.38
CA GLN A 21 1.65 3.48 2.74
C GLN A 21 1.71 2.71 4.06
N VAL A 22 2.60 1.71 4.13
CA VAL A 22 2.86 0.96 5.36
C VAL A 22 4.35 1.01 5.65
N ASP A 23 4.72 1.42 6.87
CA ASP A 23 6.08 1.26 7.38
C ASP A 23 6.31 -0.21 7.71
N VAL A 24 7.33 -0.81 7.10
CA VAL A 24 7.60 -2.25 7.22
C VAL A 24 8.16 -2.61 8.60
N LYS A 25 8.84 -1.67 9.26
CA LYS A 25 9.48 -1.89 10.57
C LYS A 25 8.47 -1.77 11.70
N THR A 26 7.60 -0.76 11.66
CA THR A 26 6.61 -0.51 12.73
C THR A 26 5.27 -1.17 12.45
N GLY A 27 4.96 -1.47 11.18
CA GLY A 27 3.64 -1.91 10.74
C GLY A 27 2.61 -0.78 10.73
N GLU A 28 2.97 0.46 11.04
CA GLU A 28 2.06 1.60 10.97
C GLU A 28 1.68 1.88 9.52
N LEU A 29 0.41 2.23 9.30
CA LEU A 29 -0.08 2.56 7.97
C LEU A 29 -0.80 3.89 7.94
N ILE A 30 -0.66 4.55 6.80
CA ILE A 30 -1.41 5.74 6.43
C ILE A 30 -2.13 5.41 5.13
N ARG A 31 -3.46 5.52 5.14
CA ARG A 31 -4.31 5.39 3.95
C ARG A 31 -4.87 6.75 3.57
N THR A 32 -4.60 7.16 2.34
CA THR A 32 -5.16 8.37 1.73
C THR A 32 -6.17 7.98 0.67
N THR A 33 -7.41 8.43 0.84
CA THR A 33 -8.47 8.30 -0.18
C THR A 33 -8.75 9.66 -0.80
N TYR A 34 -8.73 9.72 -2.13
CA TYR A 34 -9.13 10.87 -2.94
C TYR A 34 -10.61 10.73 -3.30
N ILE A 35 -11.48 11.52 -2.66
CA ILE A 35 -12.93 11.47 -2.84
C ILE A 35 -13.40 12.69 -3.65
N GLY A 36 -14.03 12.45 -4.81
CA GLY A 36 -14.75 13.46 -5.58
C GLY A 36 -14.66 13.28 -7.11
N GLU A 37 -15.81 13.16 -7.77
CA GLU A 37 -16.01 13.61 -9.15
C GLU A 37 -17.10 14.69 -9.16
N PRO A 38 -16.87 15.91 -9.70
CA PRO A 38 -15.63 16.46 -10.27
C PRO A 38 -14.72 17.14 -9.22
N PHE A 39 -13.41 16.90 -9.36
CA PHE A 39 -12.21 17.66 -8.94
C PHE A 39 -12.23 18.60 -7.71
N LYS A 40 -12.98 18.30 -6.65
CA LYS A 40 -12.66 18.80 -5.31
C LYS A 40 -11.98 17.68 -4.53
N PRO A 41 -10.64 17.60 -4.51
CA PRO A 41 -9.94 16.55 -3.77
C PRO A 41 -10.27 16.70 -2.28
N LYS A 42 -11.14 15.83 -1.79
CA LYS A 42 -11.27 15.60 -0.34
C LYS A 42 -10.33 14.47 0.02
N TYR A 43 -9.37 14.77 0.89
CA TYR A 43 -8.46 13.78 1.44
C TYR A 43 -9.09 13.21 2.70
N GLN A 44 -9.31 11.89 2.70
CA GLN A 44 -9.51 11.17 3.95
C GLN A 44 -8.19 10.47 4.29
N ILE A 45 -7.61 10.82 5.43
CA ILE A 45 -6.42 10.18 5.99
C ILE A 45 -6.87 9.26 7.11
N LEU A 46 -6.57 7.96 6.99
CA LEU A 46 -6.80 6.98 8.03
C LEU A 46 -5.44 6.44 8.50
N PHE A 47 -5.27 6.39 9.81
CA PHE A 47 -4.13 5.76 10.46
C PHE A 47 -4.53 4.36 10.92
N GLY A 48 -3.58 3.43 10.92
CA GLY A 48 -3.81 2.10 11.43
C GLY A 48 -2.51 1.32 11.60
N THR A 49 -2.66 0.04 11.86
CA THR A 49 -1.54 -0.90 11.93
C THR A 49 -1.82 -2.12 11.07
N CYS A 50 -0.76 -2.63 10.45
CA CYS A 50 -0.75 -3.86 9.69
C CYS A 50 0.17 -4.84 10.44
N PRO A 51 -0.36 -5.90 11.08
CA PRO A 51 0.47 -6.88 11.74
C PRO A 51 1.19 -7.76 10.70
N LYS A 52 2.41 -8.20 11.04
CA LYS A 52 3.18 -9.20 10.25
C LYS A 52 3.44 -8.77 8.79
N VAL A 53 3.68 -7.48 8.55
CA VAL A 53 3.96 -6.92 7.21
C VAL A 53 5.12 -7.66 6.55
N SER A 54 6.28 -7.73 7.20
CA SER A 54 7.48 -8.35 6.62
C SER A 54 7.28 -9.81 6.23
N GLN A 55 6.63 -10.60 7.10
CA GLN A 55 6.34 -12.01 6.81
C GLN A 55 5.39 -12.15 5.61
N THR A 56 4.36 -11.31 5.54
CA THR A 56 3.39 -11.33 4.44
C THR A 56 4.05 -10.93 3.12
N LEU A 57 4.88 -9.89 3.14
CA LEU A 57 5.62 -9.44 1.97
C LEU A 57 6.59 -10.51 1.46
N GLN A 58 7.30 -11.22 2.35
CA GLN A 58 8.18 -12.33 1.96
C GLN A 58 7.40 -13.44 1.24
N ILE A 59 6.24 -13.84 1.76
CA ILE A 59 5.39 -14.84 1.11
C ILE A 59 4.95 -14.37 -0.28
N TRP A 60 4.56 -13.11 -0.42
CA TRP A 60 4.14 -12.56 -1.71
C TRP A 60 5.28 -12.50 -2.72
N MET A 61 6.48 -12.06 -2.32
CA MET A 61 7.66 -12.03 -3.18
C MET A 61 8.09 -13.43 -3.63
N LEU A 62 7.94 -14.45 -2.78
CA LEU A 62 8.19 -15.84 -3.14
C LEU A 62 7.11 -16.41 -4.10
N SER A 63 5.93 -15.80 -4.11
CA SER A 63 4.78 -16.23 -4.94
C SER A 63 4.70 -15.49 -6.28
N GLU A 64 5.55 -14.47 -6.50
CA GLU A 64 5.69 -13.84 -7.81
C GLU A 64 6.29 -14.86 -8.77
N VAL A 65 5.43 -15.39 -9.65
CA VAL A 65 5.87 -16.21 -10.79
C VAL A 65 6.71 -15.28 -11.67
N PRO A 66 7.98 -15.62 -11.98
CA PRO A 66 8.73 -14.87 -12.95
C PRO A 66 7.92 -14.83 -14.24
N TYR A 67 7.76 -13.67 -14.86
CA TYR A 67 7.19 -13.62 -16.20
C TYR A 67 8.05 -14.50 -17.11
N ASP A 68 7.46 -15.53 -17.70
CA ASP A 68 8.08 -16.24 -18.82
C ASP A 68 8.30 -15.19 -19.93
N ASN A 69 9.56 -14.90 -20.23
CA ASN A 69 9.96 -14.04 -21.34
C ASN A 69 9.77 -14.76 -22.68
#